data_AF-A0A1F3V8K0-F1
#
_entry.id   AF-A0A1F3V8K0-F1
#
_cell.length_a   1.000
_cell.length_b   1.000
_cell.length_c   1.000
_cell.angle_alpha   90.00
_cell.angle_beta   90.00
_cell.angle_gamma   90.00
#
_symmetry.space_group_name_H-M   'P 1'
#
loop_
_entity.id
_entity.type
_entity.pdbx_description
1 polymer ?
#
loop_
_entity_poly.entity_id
_entity_poly.type
_entity_poly.pdbx_seq_one_letter_code
_entity_poly.pdbx_strand_id
1 'polypeptide(L)'
;MARWPAGKDKSANCDSRLEKIRDFGHYGHVRKLSSLLFEIKFNNGNRIYYTERIIDGEVLILFLGGNKNGQDKDIKKAQKIAEKIHYD
;
A
#
# COMPACT_ATOMS: atom_id res chain seq x y z
N MET A 1 -2.26 -17.81 10.65
CA MET A 1 -1.48 -17.65 9.41
C MET A 1 -2.46 -17.57 8.25
N ALA A 2 -2.82 -16.37 7.79
CA ALA A 2 -3.66 -16.22 6.61
C ALA A 2 -2.84 -16.49 5.34
N ARG A 3 -3.24 -17.48 4.55
CA ARG A 3 -2.62 -17.86 3.28
C ARG A 3 -3.44 -17.25 2.14
N TRP A 4 -2.86 -16.31 1.42
CA TRP A 4 -3.47 -15.71 0.23
C TRP A 4 -3.46 -16.70 -0.95
N PRO A 5 -4.55 -16.84 -1.73
CA PRO A 5 -4.57 -17.73 -2.89
C PRO A 5 -3.71 -17.14 -4.02
N ALA A 6 -2.74 -17.92 -4.49
CA ALA A 6 -1.83 -17.54 -5.56
C ALA A 6 -2.55 -17.51 -6.92
N GLY A 7 -3.08 -16.36 -7.30
CA GLY A 7 -3.47 -16.05 -8.68
C GLY A 7 -2.27 -15.49 -9.44
N LYS A 8 -1.81 -16.20 -10.47
CA LYS A 8 -0.80 -15.73 -11.43
C LYS A 8 -1.40 -14.62 -12.28
N ASP A 9 -0.78 -13.44 -12.30
CA ASP A 9 -0.96 -12.49 -13.40
C ASP A 9 0.37 -11.98 -13.94
N LYS A 10 0.53 -12.16 -15.25
CA LYS A 10 1.70 -11.80 -16.06
C LYS A 10 1.70 -10.30 -16.38
N SER A 11 2.11 -9.48 -15.41
CA SER A 11 2.60 -8.11 -15.64
C SER A 11 3.76 -7.80 -14.68
N ALA A 12 4.74 -8.71 -14.65
CA ALA A 12 5.84 -8.71 -13.70
C ALA A 12 6.85 -7.59 -13.98
N ASN A 13 6.50 -6.36 -13.60
CA ASN A 13 7.46 -5.38 -13.08
C ASN A 13 6.91 -4.68 -11.84
N CYS A 14 6.04 -5.36 -11.09
CA CYS A 14 5.93 -5.12 -9.66
C CYS A 14 7.21 -5.68 -9.05
N ASP A 15 8.22 -4.81 -8.88
CA ASP A 15 9.48 -5.09 -8.18
C ASP A 15 9.27 -6.10 -7.05
N SER A 16 10.18 -7.09 -6.96
CA SER A 16 10.33 -8.08 -5.87
C SER A 16 10.14 -7.54 -4.42
N ARG A 17 10.07 -6.22 -4.26
CA ARG A 17 9.74 -5.50 -3.05
C ARG A 17 8.36 -5.85 -2.47
N LEU A 18 7.32 -6.07 -3.27
CA LEU A 18 6.01 -6.46 -2.72
C LEU A 18 6.06 -7.81 -2.00
N GLU A 19 6.77 -8.77 -2.60
CA GLU A 19 7.05 -10.06 -1.95
C GLU A 19 7.87 -9.88 -0.68
N LYS A 20 8.89 -9.00 -0.70
CA LYS A 20 9.69 -8.69 0.49
C LYS A 20 8.92 -7.95 1.59
N ILE A 21 7.94 -7.12 1.24
CA ILE A 21 7.02 -6.50 2.20
C ILE A 21 6.17 -7.59 2.85
N ARG A 22 5.62 -8.50 2.04
CA ARG A 22 4.79 -9.61 2.53
C ARG A 22 5.55 -10.55 3.45
N ASP A 23 6.72 -11.02 3.00
CA ASP A 23 7.42 -12.12 3.66
C ASP A 23 8.32 -11.65 4.81
N PHE A 24 8.78 -10.39 4.76
CA PHE A 24 9.80 -9.87 5.69
C PHE A 24 9.49 -8.46 6.23
N GLY A 25 8.39 -7.82 5.84
CA GLY A 25 8.08 -6.46 6.28
C GLY A 25 9.06 -5.40 5.74
N HIS A 26 9.74 -5.64 4.63
CA HIS A 26 10.74 -4.72 4.09
C HIS A 26 10.15 -3.63 3.16
N TYR A 27 9.55 -2.61 3.75
CA TYR A 27 8.89 -1.50 3.04
C TYR A 27 9.83 -0.60 2.23
N GLY A 28 11.12 -0.49 2.60
CA GLY A 28 12.05 0.41 1.91
C GLY A 28 11.79 1.88 2.28
N HIS A 29 11.66 2.76 1.29
CA HIS A 29 11.49 4.19 1.55
C HIS A 29 10.04 4.55 1.84
N VAL A 30 9.69 4.56 3.13
CA VAL A 30 8.36 4.94 3.62
C VAL A 30 8.32 6.43 3.98
N ARG A 31 7.20 7.08 3.68
CA ARG A 31 6.85 8.43 4.13
C ARG A 31 5.47 8.39 4.79
N LYS A 32 5.35 8.95 5.99
CA LYS A 32 4.05 9.23 6.60
C LYS A 32 3.43 10.45 5.93
N LEU A 33 2.19 10.32 5.45
CA LEU A 33 1.44 11.41 4.81
C LEU A 33 0.42 12.03 5.76
N SER A 34 -0.22 11.20 6.60
CA SER A 34 -1.16 11.64 7.65
C SER A 34 -1.14 10.67 8.84
N SER A 35 -2.05 10.83 9.80
CA SER A 35 -2.24 9.88 10.90
C SER A 35 -2.64 8.48 10.41
N LEU A 36 -3.35 8.40 9.28
CA LEU A 36 -3.94 7.17 8.75
C LEU A 36 -3.31 6.71 7.42
N LEU A 37 -2.44 7.52 6.81
CA LEU A 37 -1.94 7.27 5.45
C LEU A 37 -0.42 7.33 5.36
N PHE A 38 0.14 6.34 4.68
CA PHE A 38 1.56 6.18 4.40
C PHE A 38 1.81 6.00 2.91
N GLU A 39 3.03 6.31 2.48
CA GLU A 39 3.51 6.15 1.10
C GLU A 39 4.80 5.34 1.07
N ILE A 40 4.90 4.40 0.14
CA ILE A 40 6.13 3.70 -0.22
C ILE A 40 6.60 4.24 -1.58
N LYS A 41 7.86 4.66 -1.65
CA LYS A 41 8.48 5.14 -2.90
C LYS A 41 9.33 4.05 -3.53
N PHE A 42 9.06 3.78 -4.81
CA PHE A 42 9.89 2.93 -5.65
C PHE A 42 10.82 3.77 -6.51
N ASN A 43 11.99 3.19 -6.85
CA ASN A 43 13.03 3.85 -7.64
C ASN A 43 12.57 4.15 -9.08
N ASN A 44 11.66 3.34 -9.63
CA ASN A 44 11.06 3.53 -10.95
C ASN A 44 9.98 4.63 -11.00
N GLY A 45 9.75 5.35 -9.90
CA GLY A 45 8.74 6.41 -9.83
C GLY A 45 7.35 5.94 -9.40
N ASN A 46 7.13 4.62 -9.24
CA ASN A 46 5.89 4.10 -8.68
C ASN A 46 5.75 4.47 -7.19
N ARG A 47 4.50 4.64 -6.77
CA ARG A 47 4.11 4.93 -5.40
C ARG A 47 3.04 3.94 -4.99
N ILE A 48 3.14 3.50 -3.74
CA ILE A 48 2.10 2.73 -3.10
C ILE A 48 1.64 3.52 -1.89
N TYR A 49 0.35 3.86 -1.84
CA TYR A 49 -0.25 4.46 -0.66
C TYR A 49 -0.94 3.37 0.15
N TYR A 50 -0.75 3.38 1.47
CA TYR A 50 -1.36 2.39 2.34
C TYR A 50 -1.83 2.95 3.68
N THR A 51 -2.82 2.26 4.22
CA THR A 51 -3.31 2.41 5.59
C THR A 51 -3.33 1.04 6.25
N GLU A 52 -3.18 1.00 7.57
CA GLU A 52 -3.27 -0.22 8.37
C GLU A 52 -4.39 -0.03 9.40
N ARG A 53 -5.29 -1.02 9.52
CA ARG A 53 -6.32 -1.09 10.57
C ARG A 53 -6.36 -2.51 11.10
N ILE A 54 -6.51 -2.66 12.42
CA ILE A 54 -6.80 -3.96 13.03
C ILE A 54 -8.32 -4.14 13.05
N ILE A 55 -8.81 -5.20 12.40
CA ILE A 55 -10.22 -5.61 12.38
C ILE A 55 -10.26 -7.09 12.74
N ASP A 56 -11.00 -7.45 13.79
CA ASP A 56 -11.13 -8.84 14.26
C ASP A 56 -9.80 -9.56 14.50
N GLY A 57 -8.77 -8.81 14.93
CA GLY A 57 -7.42 -9.34 15.18
C GLY A 57 -6.56 -9.50 13.92
N GLU A 58 -7.07 -9.13 12.74
CA GLU A 58 -6.34 -9.15 11.48
C GLU A 58 -5.93 -7.73 11.03
N VAL A 59 -4.79 -7.60 10.37
CA VAL A 59 -4.31 -6.33 9.82
C VAL A 59 -4.81 -6.17 8.39
N LEU A 60 -5.72 -5.22 8.18
CA LEU A 60 -6.14 -4.81 6.84
C LEU A 60 -5.15 -3.78 6.29
N ILE A 61 -4.53 -4.10 5.15
CA ILE A 61 -3.65 -3.19 4.40
C ILE A 61 -4.27 -2.92 3.02
N LEU A 62 -4.61 -1.68 2.75
CA LEU A 62 -5.06 -1.27 1.41
C LEU A 62 -3.89 -0.67 0.63
N PHE A 63 -3.60 -1.21 -0.54
CA PHE A 63 -2.58 -0.64 -1.44
C PHE A 63 -3.22 0.07 -2.62
N LEU A 64 -2.90 1.36 -2.80
CA LEU A 64 -3.26 2.13 -3.99
C LEU A 64 -2.00 2.47 -4.77
N GLY A 65 -1.93 1.99 -6.01
CA GLY A 65 -0.82 2.26 -6.91
C GLY A 65 -0.98 3.61 -7.62
N GLY A 66 0.14 4.28 -7.86
CA GLY A 66 0.24 5.48 -8.68
C GLY A 66 1.67 5.68 -9.18
N ASN A 67 1.87 6.66 -10.06
CA ASN A 67 3.21 7.11 -10.42
C ASN A 67 3.44 8.53 -9.86
N LYS A 68 4.65 9.05 -9.99
CA LYS A 68 4.96 10.42 -9.52
C LYS A 68 4.08 11.50 -10.19
N ASN A 69 3.68 11.31 -11.45
CA ASN A 69 2.93 12.27 -12.26
C ASN A 69 1.43 12.12 -12.01
N GLY A 70 0.95 12.62 -10.87
CA GLY A 70 -0.44 12.44 -10.42
C GLY A 70 -0.57 12.23 -8.91
N GLN A 71 0.57 12.21 -8.20
CA GLN A 71 0.67 11.95 -6.77
C GLN A 71 -0.35 12.71 -5.93
N ASP A 72 -0.57 14.02 -6.16
CA ASP A 72 -1.51 14.79 -5.35
C ASP A 72 -2.96 14.30 -5.45
N LYS A 73 -3.37 13.86 -6.63
CA LYS A 73 -4.71 13.29 -6.86
C LYS A 73 -4.84 11.94 -6.17
N ASP A 74 -3.80 11.11 -6.28
CA ASP A 74 -3.78 9.77 -5.69
C ASP A 74 -3.76 9.84 -4.16
N ILE A 75 -2.96 10.74 -3.57
CA ILE A 75 -2.93 10.99 -2.12
C ILE A 75 -4.30 11.41 -1.62
N LYS A 76 -4.97 12.36 -2.29
CA LYS A 76 -6.32 12.80 -1.91
C LYS A 76 -7.34 11.66 -1.95
N LYS A 77 -7.26 10.79 -2.97
CA LYS A 77 -8.14 9.61 -3.08
C LYS A 77 -7.84 8.61 -1.96
N ALA A 78 -6.56 8.33 -1.71
CA ALA A 78 -6.12 7.39 -0.70
C ALA A 78 -6.51 7.84 0.72
N GLN A 79 -6.36 9.12 1.03
CA GLN A 79 -6.77 9.71 2.31
C GLN A 79 -8.26 9.49 2.57
N LYS A 80 -9.13 9.77 1.59
CA LYS A 80 -10.58 9.56 1.73
C LYS A 80 -10.95 8.10 1.99
N ILE A 81 -10.26 7.18 1.32
CA ILE A 81 -10.51 5.75 1.51
C ILE A 81 -10.02 5.31 2.89
N ALA A 82 -8.85 5.79 3.33
CA ALA A 82 -8.34 5.51 4.67
C ALA A 82 -9.30 6.03 5.76
N GLU A 83 -9.79 7.27 5.65
CA GLU A 83 -10.77 7.83 6.57
C GLU A 83 -12.03 6.95 6.63
N LYS A 84 -12.59 6.60 5.47
CA LYS A 84 -13.76 5.72 5.41
C LYS A 84 -13.50 4.38 6.11
N ILE A 85 -12.35 3.74 5.85
CA ILE A 85 -12.00 2.46 6.46
C ILE A 85 -11.79 2.58 7.96
N HIS A 86 -11.38 3.72 8.52
CA HIS A 86 -11.10 3.85 9.96
C HIS A 86 -12.29 4.35 10.78
N TYR A 87 -13.19 5.11 10.17
CA TYR A 87 -14.36 5.68 10.83
C TYR A 87 -15.67 4.91 10.60
N ASP A 88 -15.70 3.99 9.64
CA ASP A 88 -16.75 2.96 9.50
C ASP A 88 -16.55 1.82 10.53
#